data_AF-A0A4Y7RQR9-F1
#
_entry.id   AF-A0A4Y7RQR9-F1
#
_cell.length_a   1.000
_cell.length_b   1.000
_cell.length_c   1.000
_cell.angle_alpha   90.00
_cell.angle_beta   90.00
_cell.angle_gamma   90.00
#
_symmetry.space_group_name_H-M   'P 1'
#
loop_
_entity.id
_entity.type
_entity.pdbx_description
1 polymer ?
#
loop_
_entity_poly.entity_id
_entity_poly.type
_entity_poly.pdbx_seq_one_letter_code
_entity_poly.pdbx_strand_id
1 'polypeptide(L)' 'MQHLDSKTFEEIIYDNGEPCLVIFSRKTCHVCKDVVPVLEDKVTKRYCCYSLTHR' A
#
# COMPACT_ATOMS: atom_id res chain seq x y z
N MET A 1 -5.59 -1.83 6.56
CA MET A 1 -4.53 -1.42 5.62
C MET A 1 -4.01 -0.05 6.02
N GLN A 2 -2.69 0.20 5.98
CA GLN A 2 -2.13 1.53 6.26
C GLN A 2 -1.95 2.28 4.94
N HIS A 3 -2.49 3.50 4.85
CA HIS A 3 -2.21 4.40 3.73
C HIS A 3 -0.85 5.06 3.93
N LEU A 4 -0.05 5.07 2.87
CA LEU A 4 1.25 5.71 2.85
C LEU A 4 1.23 6.96 1.97
N ASP A 5 1.92 7.99 2.46
CA ASP A 5 2.43 9.08 1.66
C ASP A 5 3.93 8.88 1.39
N SER A 6 4.56 9.78 0.62
CA SER A 6 5.98 9.66 0.26
C SER A 6 6.90 9.59 1.47
N LYS A 7 6.62 10.37 2.52
CA LYS A 7 7.47 10.43 3.72
C LYS A 7 7.38 9.13 4.52
N THR A 8 6.16 8.68 4.81
CA THR A 8 5.92 7.44 5.56
C THR A 8 6.36 6.19 4.78
N PHE A 9 6.32 6.25 3.45
CA PHE A 9 6.88 5.19 2.61
C PHE A 9 8.40 5.09 2.74
N GLU A 10 9.11 6.21 2.63
CA GLU A 10 10.57 6.20 2.76
C GLU A 10 11.01 5.70 4.14
N GLU A 11 10.35 6.19 5.20
CA GLU A 11 10.65 5.80 6.57
C GLU A 11 10.42 4.30 6.83
N ILE A 12 9.27 3.74 6.44
CA ILE A 12 8.94 2.34 6.72
C ILE A 12 9.81 1.38 5.90
N ILE A 13 10.04 1.68 4.63
CA ILE A 13 10.69 0.76 3.69
C ILE A 13 12.21 0.88 3.76
N TYR A 14 12.75 2.10 3.73
CA TYR A 14 14.18 2.32 3.57
C TYR A 14 14.88 2.61 4.90
N ASP A 15 14.27 3.40 5.80
CA ASP A 15 14.91 3.73 7.08
C ASP A 15 14.75 2.61 8.11
N ASN A 16 13.53 2.09 8.27
CA ASN A 16 13.21 1.06 9.25
C ASN A 16 13.39 -0.36 8.72
N GLY A 17 13.47 -0.54 7.39
CA GLY A 17 13.62 -1.86 6.76
C GLY A 17 12.50 -2.84 7.13
N GLU A 18 11.29 -2.34 7.39
CA GLU A 18 10.21 -3.20 7.84
C GLU A 18 9.73 -4.12 6.71
N PRO A 19 9.55 -5.42 6.97
CA PRO A 19 8.96 -6.31 5.99
C PRO A 19 7.49 -5.95 5.77
N CYS A 20 7.16 -5.42 4.59
CA CYS A 20 5.79 -5.10 4.22
C CYS A 20 5.53 -5.42 2.74
N LEU A 21 4.26 -5.69 2.40
CA LEU A 21 3.84 -5.72 1.01
C LEU A 21 3.29 -4.34 0.63
N VAL A 22 3.91 -3.73 -0.38
CA VAL A 22 3.49 -2.42 -0.91
C VAL A 22 2.58 -2.61 -2.11
N ILE A 23 1.39 -2.01 -2.06
CA ILE A 23 0.47 -1.95 -3.20
C ILE A 23 0.42 -0.52 -3.71
N PHE A 24 0.82 -0.33 -4.96
CA PHE A 24 0.64 0.94 -5.67
C PHE A 24 -0.73 0.93 -6.35
N SER A 25 -1.62 1.84 -5.95
CA SER A 25 -2.96 1.92 -6.54
C SER A 25 -3.39 3.35 -6.83
N ARG A 26 -4.42 3.49 -7.68
CA ARG A 26 -5.13 4.73 -7.95
C ARG A 26 -6.61 4.51 -7.75
N LYS A 27 -7.32 5.51 -7.23
CA LYS A 27 -8.79 5.45 -7.03
C LYS A 27 -9.56 5.14 -8.32
N THR A 28 -9.01 5.51 -9.48
CA THR A 28 -9.62 5.31 -10.80
C THR A 28 -9.27 3.97 -11.45
N CYS A 29 -8.33 3.21 -10.87
CA CYS A 29 -7.93 1.91 -11.40
C CYS A 29 -9.04 0.88 -11.18
N HIS A 30 -9.65 0.41 -12.27
CA HIS A 30 -10.74 -0.58 -12.20
C HIS A 30 -10.29 -1.88 -11.53
N VAL A 31 -9.16 -2.44 -11.97
CA VAL A 31 -8.59 -3.69 -11.44
C VAL A 31 -8.24 -3.58 -9.96
N CYS A 32 -7.69 -2.45 -9.54
CA CYS A 32 -7.27 -2.24 -8.16
C CYS A 32 -8.45 -2.25 -7.18
N LYS A 33 -9.64 -1.82 -7.62
CA LYS A 33 -10.86 -1.86 -6.80
C LYS A 33 -11.28 -3.29 -6.44
N ASP A 34 -10.98 -4.26 -7.30
CA ASP A 34 -11.33 -5.66 -7.09
C ASP A 34 -10.21 -6.42 -6.36
N VAL A 35 -8.95 -6.07 -6.63
CA VAL A 35 -7.79 -6.77 -6.05
C VAL A 35 -7.48 -6.32 -4.61
N VAL A 36 -7.60 -5.03 -4.30
CA VAL A 36 -7.28 -4.50 -2.96
C VAL A 36 -8.13 -5.17 -1.86
N PRO A 37 -9.46 -5.31 -2.00
CA PRO A 37 -10.28 -5.98 -0.97
C PRO A 37 -9.89 -7.45 -0.73
N VAL A 38 -9.49 -8.17 -1.77
CA VAL A 38 -9.03 -9.58 -1.64
C VAL A 38 -7.74 -9.65 -0.83
N LEU A 39 -6.83 -8.70 -1.05
CA LEU A 39 -5.57 -8.61 -0.30
C LEU A 39 -5.79 -8.18 1.16
N GLU A 40 -6.80 -7.34 1.42
CA GLU A 40 -7.18 -6.94 2.79
C GLU A 40 -7.81 -8.09 3.59
N ASP A 41 -8.63 -8.93 2.96
CA ASP A 41 -9.31 -10.07 3.61
C ASP A 41 -8.33 -11.20 3.96
N LYS A 42 -7.39 -11.51 3.06
CA LYS A 42 -6.63 -12.75 3.12
C LYS A 42 -5.35 -12.68 3.93
N VAL A 43 -4.85 -11.50 4.27
CA VAL A 43 -3.49 -11.40 4.78
C VAL A 43 -3.36 -10.67 6.09
N THR A 44 -2.96 -11.44 7.10
CA THR A 44 -2.97 -11.11 8.52
C THR A 44 -1.83 -10.16 8.95
N LYS A 45 -0.88 -9.77 8.07
CA LYS A 45 0.27 -8.94 8.48
C LYS A 45 0.71 -7.89 7.45
N ARG A 46 0.59 -6.61 7.87
CA ARG A 46 1.16 -5.34 7.38
C ARG A 46 1.26 -5.14 5.85
N TYR A 47 0.15 -4.63 5.30
CA TYR A 47 0.08 -4.08 3.94
C TYR A 47 0.12 -2.56 3.97
N CYS A 48 0.96 -2.02 3.11
CA CYS A 48 1.18 -0.60 2.92
C CYS A 48 0.62 -0.19 1.55
N CYS A 49 -0.47 0.58 1.54
CA CYS A 49 -1.04 1.07 0.29
C CYS A 49 -0.45 2.44 -0.04
N TYR A 50 0.34 2.50 -1.11
CA TYR A 50 0.87 3.75 -1.63
C TYR A 50 -0.07 4.29 -2.71
N SER A 51 -0.65 5.46 -2.45
CA SER A 51 -1.55 6.08 -3.42
C SER A 51 -0.73 6.85 -4.47
N LEU A 52 -0.78 6.41 -5.72
CA LEU A 52 -0.10 7.08 -6.85
C LEU A 52 -0.76 8.42 -7.24
N THR A 53 -1.74 8.91 -6.50
CA THR A 53 -2.39 10.22 -6.73
C THR A 53 -1.57 11.40 -6.22
N HIS A 54 -0.38 11.19 -5.67
CA HIS A 54 0.55 12.24 -5.24
C HIS A 54 1.75 12.42 -6.19
N ARG A 55 1.66 11.88 -7.40
CA ARG A 55 2.45 12.33 -8.56
C ARG A 55 1.53 12.88 -9.63
#